data_AF-A0A097EFQ8-F1
#
_entry.id   AF-A0A097EFQ8-F1
#
_cell.length_a   1.000
_cell.length_b   1.000
_cell.length_c   1.000
_cell.angle_alpha   90.00
_cell.angle_beta   90.00
_cell.angle_gamma   90.00
#
_symmetry.space_group_name_H-M   'P 1'
#
loop_
_entity.id
_entity.type
_entity.pdbx_description
1 polymer ?
#
loop_
_entity_poly.entity_id
_entity_poly.type
_entity_poly.pdbx_seq_one_letter_code
_entity_poly.pdbx_strand_id
1 'polypeptide(L)'
;MTTIELDGRGWRSRADFYAALLPRLGAEPWVGGNLDALFDCLGGGIADLAPPFEVIVRHVGDLPADELAYVRRAEQVFDDARAEFGRDVRLRFV
;
A
#
# COMPACT_ATOMS: atom_id res chain seq x y z
N MET A 1 6.19 15.60 4.80
CA MET A 1 5.74 14.56 3.85
C MET A 1 6.70 13.40 4.00
N THR A 2 6.19 12.23 4.40
CA THR A 2 7.00 11.02 4.63
C THR A 2 7.07 10.20 3.34
N THR A 3 8.24 9.67 2.99
CA THR A 3 8.40 8.77 1.85
C THR A 3 8.74 7.37 2.37
N ILE A 4 7.93 6.38 1.98
CA ILE A 4 8.17 4.97 2.27
C ILE A 4 8.67 4.31 1.00
N GLU A 5 9.89 3.78 1.03
CA GLU A 5 10.41 2.95 -0.06
C GLU A 5 10.25 1.47 0.29
N LEU A 6 9.63 0.72 -0.63
CA LEU A 6 9.50 -0.73 -0.58
C LEU A 6 10.30 -1.34 -1.73
N ASP A 7 11.04 -2.40 -1.42
CA ASP A 7 11.80 -3.17 -2.39
C ASP A 7 11.09 -4.51 -2.66
N GLY A 8 10.57 -4.64 -3.88
CA GLY A 8 9.81 -5.79 -4.35
C GLY A 8 10.64 -6.97 -4.83
N ARG A 9 11.98 -6.89 -4.77
CA ARG A 9 12.85 -7.99 -5.23
C ARG A 9 12.52 -9.27 -4.47
N GLY A 10 12.21 -10.32 -5.24
CA GLY A 10 11.88 -11.63 -4.69
C GLY A 10 10.47 -11.78 -4.11
N TRP A 11 9.60 -10.77 -4.24
CA TRP A 11 8.17 -10.94 -3.95
C TRP A 11 7.56 -11.95 -4.93
N ARG A 12 6.71 -12.84 -4.41
CA ARG A 12 6.08 -13.93 -5.16
C ARG A 12 4.55 -13.84 -5.17
N SER A 13 3.99 -13.02 -4.29
CA SER A 13 2.55 -12.89 -4.10
C SER A 13 2.18 -11.50 -3.59
N ARG A 14 0.90 -11.14 -3.72
CA ARG A 14 0.31 -9.96 -3.07
C ARG A 14 0.50 -9.96 -1.56
N ALA A 15 0.62 -11.14 -0.92
CA ALA A 15 0.87 -11.22 0.50
C ALA A 15 2.22 -10.60 0.89
N ASP A 16 3.24 -10.73 0.04
CA ASP A 16 4.55 -10.10 0.25
C ASP A 16 4.45 -8.57 0.21
N PHE A 17 3.64 -8.03 -0.71
CA PHE A 17 3.35 -6.61 -0.80
C PHE A 17 2.69 -6.09 0.49
N TYR A 18 1.63 -6.73 0.98
CA TYR A 18 0.96 -6.30 2.21
C TYR A 18 1.83 -6.48 3.46
N ALA A 19 2.60 -7.57 3.53
CA ALA A 19 3.56 -7.80 4.61
C ALA A 19 4.65 -6.71 4.66
N ALA A 20 5.02 -6.15 3.51
CA ALA A 20 5.96 -5.04 3.43
C ALA A 20 5.31 -3.68 3.72
N LEU A 21 4.08 -3.46 3.25
CA LEU A 21 3.39 -2.17 3.33
C LEU A 21 2.75 -1.90 4.70
N LEU A 22 1.91 -2.82 5.19
CA LEU A 22 1.05 -2.58 6.36
C LEU A 22 1.85 -2.18 7.62
N PRO A 23 2.99 -2.81 7.95
CA PRO A 23 3.80 -2.37 9.09
C PRO A 23 4.37 -0.95 8.94
N ARG A 24 4.63 -0.50 7.70
CA ARG A 24 5.13 0.87 7.43
C ARG A 24 4.04 1.92 7.57
N LEU A 25 2.78 1.54 7.38
CA LEU A 25 1.63 2.38 7.68
C LEU A 25 1.30 2.40 9.18
N GLY A 26 1.95 1.55 9.98
CA GLY A 26 1.58 1.35 11.39
C GLY A 26 0.20 0.69 11.53
N ALA A 27 -0.15 -0.22 10.62
CA ALA A 27 -1.42 -0.94 10.69
C ALA A 27 -1.46 -1.89 11.89
N GLU A 28 -2.65 -2.07 12.48
CA GLU A 28 -2.83 -3.00 13.59
C GLU A 28 -2.61 -4.47 13.16
N PRO A 29 -2.21 -5.39 14.07
CA PRO A 29 -1.86 -6.77 13.71
C PRO A 29 -3.00 -7.61 13.12
N TRP A 30 -4.25 -7.21 13.33
CA TRP A 30 -5.44 -7.92 12.83
C TRP A 30 -5.90 -7.43 11.45
N VAL A 31 -5.29 -6.37 10.92
CA VAL A 31 -5.62 -5.81 9.60
C VAL A 31 -5.26 -6.81 8.51
N GLY A 32 -6.23 -7.10 7.64
CA GLY A 32 -6.06 -8.05 6.54
C GLY A 32 -5.20 -7.51 5.40
N GLY A 33 -4.53 -8.41 4.68
CA GLY A 33 -3.77 -8.08 3.46
C GLY A 33 -4.66 -8.08 2.21
N ASN A 34 -5.52 -7.07 2.05
CA ASN A 34 -6.38 -6.90 0.87
C ASN A 34 -6.67 -5.40 0.59
N LEU A 35 -7.35 -5.11 -0.53
CA LEU A 35 -7.61 -3.74 -0.98
C LEU A 35 -8.57 -2.98 -0.05
N ASP A 36 -9.58 -3.64 0.50
CA ASP A 36 -10.58 -3.01 1.38
C ASP A 36 -9.93 -2.60 2.71
N ALA A 37 -9.15 -3.51 3.30
CA ALA A 37 -8.39 -3.22 4.51
C ALA A 37 -7.35 -2.12 4.31
N LEU A 38 -6.72 -2.05 3.13
CA LEU A 38 -5.83 -0.95 2.78
C LEU A 38 -6.58 0.38 2.72
N PHE A 39 -7.77 0.41 2.12
CA PHE A 39 -8.61 1.60 2.08
C PHE A 39 -8.94 2.11 3.49
N ASP A 40 -9.36 1.20 4.38
CA ASP A 40 -9.65 1.51 5.78
C ASP A 40 -8.41 2.08 6.51
N CYS A 41 -7.21 1.52 6.27
CA CYS A 41 -5.96 2.06 6.82
C CYS A 41 -5.72 3.51 6.38
N LEU A 42 -5.95 3.82 5.11
CA LEU A 42 -5.75 5.18 4.58
C LEU A 42 -6.79 6.18 5.11
N GLY A 43 -8.02 5.71 5.34
CA GLY A 43 -9.08 6.46 6.04
C GLY A 43 -8.77 6.76 7.50
N GLY A 44 -7.86 6.00 8.11
CA GLY A 44 -7.34 6.19 9.46
C GLY A 44 -8.13 5.47 10.54
N GLY A 45 -7.56 5.43 11.75
CA GLY A 45 -8.15 4.74 12.90
C GLY A 45 -7.71 3.30 13.06
N ILE A 46 -7.15 2.68 12.01
CA ILE A 46 -6.58 1.33 12.05
C ILE A 46 -5.12 1.28 11.55
N ALA A 47 -4.52 2.47 11.36
CA ALA A 47 -3.13 2.70 11.00
C ALA A 47 -2.64 4.01 11.63
N ASP A 48 -1.39 4.01 12.10
CA ASP A 48 -0.82 5.12 12.87
C ASP A 48 -0.12 6.19 12.01
N LEU A 49 0.20 5.90 10.75
CA LEU A 49 0.92 6.85 9.91
C LEU A 49 0.03 8.02 9.46
N ALA A 50 0.35 9.21 9.97
CA ALA A 50 -0.34 10.43 9.59
C ALA A 50 0.05 10.91 8.17
N PRO A 51 -0.93 11.30 7.32
CA PRO A 51 -0.67 12.06 6.10
C PRO A 51 0.02 13.41 6.38
N PRO A 52 0.79 13.98 5.43
CA PRO A 52 0.99 13.50 4.06
C PRO A 52 2.13 12.49 3.93
N PHE A 53 1.94 11.47 3.10
CA PHE A 53 3.00 10.51 2.76
C PHE A 53 2.86 9.93 1.34
N GLU A 54 3.96 9.42 0.82
CA GLU A 54 3.98 8.62 -0.41
C GLU A 54 4.63 7.25 -0.17
N VAL A 55 4.20 6.26 -0.94
CA VAL A 55 4.81 4.93 -1.02
C VAL A 55 5.37 4.73 -2.42
N ILE A 56 6.66 4.39 -2.49
CA ILE A 56 7.37 4.07 -3.71
C ILE A 56 7.72 2.59 -3.66
N VAL A 57 7.15 1.81 -4.58
CA VAL A 57 7.43 0.38 -4.67
C VAL A 57 8.33 0.12 -5.86
N ARG A 58 9.54 -0.39 -5.61
CA ARG A 58 10.54 -0.69 -6.64
C ARG A 58 10.57 -2.18 -6.95
N HIS A 59 11.03 -2.53 -8.15
CA HIS A 59 11.48 -3.90 -8.47
C HIS A 59 10.41 -5.00 -8.32
N VAL A 60 9.15 -4.71 -8.66
CA VAL A 60 8.05 -5.69 -8.62
C VAL A 60 7.97 -6.60 -9.86
N GLY A 61 9.00 -6.58 -10.71
CA GLY A 61 9.01 -7.31 -11.98
C GLY A 61 9.02 -8.84 -11.85
N ASP A 62 9.39 -9.35 -10.69
CA ASP A 62 9.44 -10.79 -10.40
C ASP A 62 8.08 -11.37 -9.99
N LEU A 63 7.07 -10.53 -9.75
CA LEU A 63 5.72 -10.99 -9.42
C LEU A 63 5.08 -11.72 -10.62
N PRO A 64 4.35 -12.82 -10.37
CA PRO A 64 3.47 -13.41 -11.37
C PRO A 64 2.50 -12.35 -11.93
N ALA A 65 2.15 -12.43 -13.21
CA ALA A 65 1.36 -11.40 -13.89
C ALA A 65 0.04 -11.07 -13.17
N ASP A 66 -0.68 -12.08 -12.68
CA ASP A 66 -1.93 -11.90 -11.95
C ASP A 66 -1.73 -11.23 -10.59
N GLU A 67 -0.62 -11.53 -9.91
CA GLU A 67 -0.26 -10.90 -8.63
C GLU A 67 0.18 -9.45 -8.85
N LEU A 68 0.97 -9.19 -9.89
CA LEU A 68 1.37 -7.84 -10.28
C LEU A 68 0.15 -6.99 -10.64
N ALA A 69 -0.78 -7.54 -11.42
CA ALA A 69 -2.03 -6.89 -11.79
C ALA A 69 -2.87 -6.57 -10.55
N TYR A 70 -2.93 -7.49 -9.58
CA TYR A 70 -3.62 -7.27 -8.32
C TYR A 70 -2.98 -6.13 -7.51
N VAL A 71 -1.67 -6.18 -7.24
CA VAL A 71 -1.00 -5.17 -6.40
C VAL A 71 -1.05 -3.77 -7.04
N ARG A 72 -1.05 -3.67 -8.37
CA ARG A 72 -1.21 -2.38 -9.07
C ARG A 72 -2.57 -1.73 -8.81
N ARG A 73 -3.60 -2.49 -8.47
CA ARG A 73 -4.90 -1.91 -8.06
C ARG A 73 -4.79 -1.08 -6.78
N ALA A 74 -3.74 -1.25 -5.98
CA ALA A 74 -3.49 -0.42 -4.82
C ALA A 74 -3.25 1.06 -5.19
N GLU A 75 -2.76 1.38 -6.39
CA GLU A 75 -2.67 2.79 -6.86
C GLU A 75 -4.04 3.45 -6.83
N GLN A 76 -5.07 2.76 -7.36
CA GLN A 76 -6.44 3.26 -7.34
C GLN A 76 -6.98 3.42 -5.92
N VAL A 77 -6.68 2.49 -5.00
CA VAL A 77 -7.11 2.60 -3.60
C VAL A 77 -6.54 3.85 -2.92
N PHE A 78 -5.29 4.21 -3.21
CA PHE A 78 -4.69 5.44 -2.70
C PHE A 78 -5.35 6.69 -3.30
N ASP A 79 -5.66 6.68 -4.60
CA ASP A 79 -6.37 7.77 -5.25
C ASP A 79 -7.80 7.93 -4.71
N ASP A 80 -8.52 6.83 -4.51
CA ASP A 80 -9.87 6.79 -3.95
C ASP A 80 -9.86 7.31 -2.50
N ALA A 81 -8.93 6.85 -1.66
CA ALA A 81 -8.80 7.32 -0.28
C ALA A 81 -8.45 8.81 -0.20
N ARG A 82 -7.60 9.31 -1.12
CA ARG A 82 -7.32 10.74 -1.23
C ARG A 82 -8.57 11.53 -1.60
N ALA A 83 -9.37 11.04 -2.54
CA ALA A 83 -10.59 11.69 -2.98
C ALA A 83 -11.68 11.69 -1.89
N GLU A 84 -11.84 10.59 -1.17
CA GLU A 84 -12.88 10.42 -0.15
C GLU A 84 -12.53 11.14 1.16
N PHE A 85 -11.30 10.99 1.66
CA PHE A 85 -10.90 11.52 2.96
C PHE A 85 -10.17 12.86 2.90
N GLY A 86 -9.85 13.37 1.70
CA GLY A 86 -9.09 14.61 1.52
C GLY A 86 -7.63 14.52 2.02
N ARG A 87 -7.09 13.31 2.14
CA ARG A 87 -5.75 13.03 2.68
C ARG A 87 -4.73 12.91 1.56
N ASP A 88 -3.62 13.66 1.62
CA ASP A 88 -2.56 13.58 0.61
C ASP A 88 -1.68 12.33 0.85
N VAL A 89 -2.20 11.20 0.38
CA VAL A 89 -1.53 9.90 0.33
C VAL A 89 -1.35 9.48 -1.12
N ARG A 90 -0.20 8.86 -1.45
CA ARG A 90 0.11 8.43 -2.82
C ARG A 90 0.84 7.10 -2.83
N LEU A 91 0.63 6.31 -3.87
CA LEU A 91 1.40 5.10 -4.15
C LEU A 91 1.83 5.11 -5.61
N ARG A 92 3.07 4.71 -5.88
CA ARG A 92 3.58 4.52 -7.25
C ARG A 92 4.55 3.36 -7.34
N PHE A 93 4.45 2.62 -8.44
CA PHE A 93 5.41 1.58 -8.81
C PHE A 93 6.48 2.15 -9.75
N VAL A 94 7.76 1.82 -9.50
CA VAL A 94 8.92 2.26 -10.30
C VAL A 94 9.85 1.11 -10.69
#